data_AF-A0A453LNH4-F1
#
_entry.id   AF-A0A453LNH4-F1
#
_cell.length_a   1.000
_cell.length_b   1.000
_cell.length_c   1.000
_cell.angle_alpha   90.00
_cell.angle_beta   90.00
_cell.angle_gamma   90.00
#
_symmetry.space_group_name_H-M   'P 1'
#
loop_
_entity.id
_entity.type
_entity.pdbx_description
1 polymer ?
#
loop_
_entity_poly.entity_id
_entity_poly.type
_entity_poly.pdbx_seq_one_letter_code
_entity_poly.pdbx_strand_id
1 'polypeptide(L)'
;VRFFCRYPNPCSFTYERRFFCPFEYALQPPAWYTPDHIALEKPELPLGVSELRQYSGPQCFMIPGNHDWFDGLNTFMRYVCHKSWLGGWFLPQKRSYFALKLPNGWWVFGLDQALHGDIDVYQFKFFAELCQQKVGEHDSVILITHEPNWLLDWYWGDKTGKNVTYLIREYLKGRCKLRMAGDLHHYMRHSCTESKEPVHVQHLLVNGCGGAFLHPTHVFENFKECYGNKYETKAVYPSYEDSSKIALGNILKFRRKNWQFDVIGGFVYFVLVFSMFPQCDSFRILHEDSWDGRVNSFFNATWNAIFEILEHSYVSLAGVLTLLTVSFFFVPT
;
A
#
# COMPACT_ATOMS: atom_id res chain seq x y z
N VAL A 1 6.83 2.01 18.38
CA VAL A 1 5.78 2.34 17.40
C VAL A 1 5.25 1.04 16.82
N ARG A 2 3.97 0.71 17.03
CA ARG A 2 3.31 -0.44 16.39
C ARG A 2 2.42 0.13 15.29
N PHE A 3 2.59 -0.31 14.05
CA PHE A 3 1.72 0.06 12.94
C PHE A 3 0.59 -0.96 12.86
N PHE A 4 -0.66 -0.48 12.87
CA PHE A 4 -1.84 -1.30 12.66
C PHE A 4 -2.44 -0.93 11.32
N CYS A 5 -2.24 -1.77 10.30
CA CYS A 5 -2.98 -1.71 9.05
C CYS A 5 -3.85 -2.97 9.02
N ARG A 6 -5.15 -2.85 9.27
CA ARG A 6 -5.99 -4.06 9.37
C ARG A 6 -7.45 -3.88 8.97
N TYR A 7 -7.84 -2.80 8.29
CA TYR A 7 -9.25 -2.56 7.99
C TYR A 7 -9.46 -2.20 6.52
N PRO A 8 -10.32 -2.94 5.79
CA PRO A 8 -10.42 -2.81 4.33
C PRO A 8 -11.09 -1.51 3.89
N ASN A 9 -11.98 -0.95 4.71
CA ASN A 9 -12.80 0.22 4.37
C ASN A 9 -12.87 1.21 5.53
N PRO A 10 -12.92 2.52 5.26
CA PRO A 10 -13.15 3.55 6.26
C PRO A 10 -14.65 3.62 6.57
N CYS A 11 -15.07 2.97 7.65
CA CYS A 11 -16.44 3.09 8.15
C CYS A 11 -16.49 2.93 9.67
N SER A 12 -17.59 3.37 10.28
CA SER A 12 -17.78 3.24 11.73
C SER A 12 -17.61 1.81 12.23
N PHE A 13 -18.15 0.82 11.51
CA PHE A 13 -18.04 -0.58 11.91
C PHE A 13 -16.59 -1.05 12.00
N THR A 14 -15.75 -0.76 10.99
CA THR A 14 -14.35 -1.21 10.99
C THR A 14 -13.54 -0.45 12.03
N TYR A 15 -13.70 0.87 12.12
CA TYR A 15 -13.02 1.68 13.12
C TYR A 15 -13.38 1.26 14.54
N GLU A 16 -14.66 1.06 14.87
CA GLU A 16 -15.05 0.68 16.23
C GLU A 16 -14.66 -0.75 16.57
N ARG A 17 -15.11 -1.71 15.76
CA ARG A 17 -15.02 -3.14 16.11
C ARG A 17 -13.65 -3.72 15.89
N ARG A 18 -12.93 -3.18 14.91
CA ARG A 18 -11.69 -3.78 14.49
C ARG A 18 -10.51 -2.92 14.92
N PHE A 19 -10.58 -1.59 14.79
CA PHE A 19 -9.49 -0.71 15.21
C PHE A 19 -9.50 -0.35 16.70
N PHE A 20 -10.54 0.33 17.18
CA PHE A 20 -10.62 0.92 18.52
C PHE A 20 -10.76 -0.14 19.60
N CYS A 21 -11.66 -1.09 19.40
CA CYS A 21 -11.96 -2.16 20.34
C CYS A 21 -10.69 -2.84 20.90
N PRO A 22 -9.72 -3.34 20.11
CA PRO A 22 -8.48 -3.89 20.66
C PRO A 22 -7.70 -2.96 21.60
N PHE A 23 -7.66 -1.66 21.33
CA PHE A 23 -6.97 -0.69 22.19
C PHE A 23 -7.77 -0.41 23.47
N GLU A 24 -9.09 -0.31 23.38
CA GLU A 24 -9.98 -0.14 24.52
C GLU A 24 -9.89 -1.34 25.48
N TYR A 25 -9.86 -2.57 24.95
CA TYR A 25 -9.64 -3.77 25.77
C TYR A 25 -8.25 -3.81 26.41
N ALA A 26 -7.22 -3.34 25.71
CA ALA A 26 -5.85 -3.32 26.22
C ALA A 26 -5.62 -2.25 27.28
N LEU A 27 -6.25 -1.08 27.14
CA LEU A 27 -6.21 0.01 28.09
C LEU A 27 -7.55 0.77 28.01
N GLN A 28 -8.34 0.69 29.07
CA GLN A 28 -9.67 1.32 29.11
C GLN A 28 -9.57 2.85 29.04
N PRO A 29 -10.54 3.53 28.41
CA PRO A 29 -10.59 4.98 28.38
C PRO A 29 -10.84 5.56 29.79
N PRO A 30 -10.61 6.87 30.00
CA PRO A 30 -10.93 7.52 31.27
C PRO A 30 -12.41 7.39 31.63
N ALA A 31 -12.74 7.41 32.92
CA ALA A 31 -14.10 7.20 33.42
C ALA A 31 -15.14 8.22 32.89
N TRP A 32 -14.69 9.41 32.47
CA TRP A 32 -15.52 10.46 31.89
C TRP A 32 -15.58 10.41 30.35
N TYR A 33 -14.96 9.41 29.71
CA TYR A 33 -15.07 9.22 28.27
C TYR A 33 -16.50 8.90 27.87
N THR A 34 -17.01 9.60 26.86
CA THR A 34 -18.28 9.26 26.22
C THR A 34 -18.05 8.95 24.73
N PRO A 35 -18.59 7.84 24.20
CA PRO A 35 -18.37 7.44 22.80
C PRO A 35 -18.80 8.49 21.77
N ASP A 36 -19.84 9.27 22.06
CA ASP A 36 -20.39 10.28 21.16
C ASP A 36 -19.75 11.67 21.30
N HIS A 37 -18.76 11.82 22.19
CA HIS A 37 -18.07 13.09 22.38
C HIS A 37 -17.31 13.53 21.13
N ILE A 38 -17.42 14.82 20.80
CA ILE A 38 -16.70 15.47 19.71
C ILE A 38 -15.88 16.61 20.33
N ALA A 39 -14.56 16.50 20.21
CA ALA A 39 -13.63 17.52 20.65
C ALA A 39 -13.76 18.77 19.78
N LEU A 40 -14.19 19.88 20.39
CA LEU A 40 -14.29 21.18 19.71
C LEU A 40 -12.91 21.84 19.56
N GLU A 41 -12.09 21.75 20.60
CA GLU A 41 -10.75 22.30 20.64
C GLU A 41 -9.75 21.24 21.11
N LYS A 42 -8.82 20.87 20.24
CA LYS A 42 -7.76 19.94 20.59
C LYS A 42 -6.45 20.64 20.97
N PRO A 43 -5.61 20.05 21.83
CA PRO A 43 -5.91 18.85 22.63
C PRO A 43 -6.88 19.16 23.79
N GLU A 44 -7.89 18.31 24.01
CA GLU A 44 -8.74 18.39 25.20
C GLU A 44 -8.02 17.77 26.39
N LEU A 45 -7.21 18.57 27.07
CA LEU A 45 -6.36 18.09 28.14
C LEU A 45 -7.20 17.57 29.33
N PRO A 46 -6.76 16.48 30.00
CA PRO A 46 -7.41 15.99 31.22
C PRO A 46 -7.43 17.05 32.33
N LEU A 47 -8.37 16.91 33.27
CA LEU A 47 -8.46 17.78 34.44
C LEU A 47 -7.13 17.82 35.19
N GLY A 48 -6.65 19.03 35.51
CA GLY A 48 -5.38 19.24 36.22
C GLY A 48 -4.14 19.26 35.32
N VAL A 49 -4.29 19.10 34.00
CA VAL A 49 -3.20 19.22 33.03
C VAL A 49 -3.34 20.53 32.27
N SER A 50 -2.38 21.46 32.43
CA SER A 50 -2.42 22.75 31.72
C SER A 50 -1.73 22.70 30.37
N GLU A 51 -0.73 21.83 30.20
CA GLU A 51 -0.01 21.65 28.95
C GLU A 51 0.14 20.17 28.57
N LEU A 52 0.13 19.87 27.27
CA LEU A 52 0.32 18.49 26.77
C LEU A 52 1.63 17.85 27.26
N ARG A 53 2.68 18.64 27.49
CA ARG A 53 3.98 18.15 27.99
C ARG A 53 3.92 17.64 29.43
N GLN A 54 2.93 18.07 30.20
CA GLN A 54 2.71 17.63 31.58
C GLN A 54 1.89 16.34 31.66
N TYR A 55 1.24 15.95 30.57
CA TYR A 55 0.49 14.69 30.52
C TYR A 55 1.45 13.50 30.51
N SER A 56 1.44 12.72 31.59
CA SER A 56 2.30 11.55 31.80
C SER A 56 1.73 10.25 31.21
N GLY A 57 0.46 10.26 30.79
CA GLY A 57 -0.19 9.09 30.21
C GLY A 57 0.23 8.83 28.76
N PRO A 58 -0.13 7.65 28.21
CA PRO A 58 0.23 7.29 26.86
C PRO A 58 -0.50 8.17 25.84
N GLN A 59 0.22 8.62 24.81
CA GLN A 59 -0.29 9.42 23.70
C GLN A 59 -0.20 8.61 22.41
N CYS A 60 -1.18 8.75 21.53
CA CYS A 60 -1.18 8.13 20.22
C CYS A 60 -1.30 9.20 19.12
N PHE A 61 -0.51 9.01 18.07
CA PHE A 61 -0.49 9.84 16.87
C PHE A 61 -0.52 8.90 15.67
N MET A 62 -1.22 9.31 14.62
CA MET A 62 -1.53 8.47 13.47
C MET A 62 -1.48 9.29 12.19
N ILE A 63 -1.13 8.66 11.09
CA ILE A 63 -1.34 9.22 9.75
C ILE A 63 -2.30 8.31 9.00
N PRO A 64 -3.15 8.84 8.13
CA PRO A 64 -4.04 8.02 7.33
C PRO A 64 -3.25 7.28 6.24
N GLY A 65 -3.75 6.10 5.88
CA GLY A 65 -3.35 5.41 4.65
C GLY A 65 -4.36 5.57 3.52
N ASN A 66 -4.08 4.93 2.39
CA ASN A 66 -5.00 4.87 1.25
C ASN A 66 -6.39 4.36 1.64
N HIS A 67 -6.46 3.33 2.50
CA HIS A 67 -7.71 2.78 3.02
C HIS A 67 -8.54 3.79 3.83
N ASP A 68 -7.92 4.79 4.45
CA ASP A 68 -8.62 5.82 5.21
C ASP A 68 -9.20 6.92 4.31
N TRP A 69 -8.66 7.07 3.11
CA TRP A 69 -9.03 8.10 2.16
C TRP A 69 -10.17 7.72 1.22
N PHE A 70 -10.61 6.45 1.20
CA PHE A 70 -11.69 6.01 0.32
C PHE A 70 -13.06 6.68 0.58
N ASP A 71 -13.29 7.24 1.77
CA ASP A 71 -14.48 8.05 2.07
C ASP A 71 -14.20 9.56 2.08
N GLY A 72 -13.07 9.99 1.50
CA GLY A 72 -12.61 11.37 1.56
C GLY A 72 -12.05 11.78 2.93
N LEU A 73 -11.48 10.83 3.69
CA LEU A 73 -10.87 11.01 5.02
C LEU A 73 -11.88 11.28 6.15
N ASN A 74 -13.18 11.19 5.89
CA ASN A 74 -14.23 11.55 6.85
C ASN A 74 -14.18 10.69 8.11
N THR A 75 -14.05 9.37 7.97
CA THR A 75 -13.98 8.44 9.11
C THR A 75 -12.72 8.68 9.93
N PHE A 76 -11.55 8.84 9.29
CA PHE A 76 -10.31 9.14 10.01
C PHE A 76 -10.43 10.44 10.82
N MET A 77 -10.94 11.52 10.22
CA MET A 77 -11.13 12.78 10.93
C MET A 77 -12.07 12.61 12.13
N ARG A 78 -13.19 11.91 11.96
CA ARG A 78 -14.15 11.64 13.05
C ARG A 78 -13.52 10.85 14.21
N TYR A 79 -12.79 9.78 13.92
CA TYR A 79 -12.30 8.89 14.98
C TYR A 79 -10.94 9.31 15.54
N VAL A 80 -10.07 9.94 14.75
CA VAL A 80 -8.71 10.30 15.19
C VAL A 80 -8.63 11.79 15.56
N CYS A 81 -9.15 12.67 14.71
CA CYS A 81 -9.03 14.12 14.90
C CYS A 81 -10.16 14.72 15.75
N HIS A 82 -11.33 14.09 15.85
CA HIS A 82 -12.44 14.61 16.67
C HIS A 82 -12.63 13.85 18.00
N LYS A 83 -12.16 12.60 18.15
CA LYS A 83 -12.13 11.93 19.46
C LYS A 83 -10.85 12.26 20.22
N SER A 84 -10.94 12.37 21.53
CA SER A 84 -9.78 12.65 22.38
C SER A 84 -9.06 11.39 22.90
N TRP A 85 -9.63 10.19 22.69
CA TRP A 85 -9.16 8.95 23.30
C TRP A 85 -9.31 7.74 22.36
N LEU A 86 -8.30 6.87 22.36
CA LEU A 86 -8.29 5.53 21.79
C LEU A 86 -8.03 4.54 22.93
N GLY A 87 -9.10 4.00 23.53
CA GLY A 87 -8.97 3.44 24.87
C GLY A 87 -8.36 4.49 25.82
N GLY A 88 -7.39 4.12 26.64
CA GLY A 88 -6.67 5.05 27.51
C GLY A 88 -5.51 5.79 26.84
N TRP A 89 -5.34 5.68 25.52
CA TRP A 89 -4.34 6.45 24.78
C TRP A 89 -4.93 7.80 24.35
N PHE A 90 -4.27 8.89 24.76
CA PHE A 90 -4.71 10.24 24.43
C PHE A 90 -4.43 10.58 22.96
N LEU A 91 -5.40 11.17 22.27
CA LEU A 91 -5.33 11.57 20.85
C LEU A 91 -5.29 13.12 20.72
N PRO A 92 -4.14 13.77 20.94
CA PRO A 92 -4.03 15.23 20.91
C PRO A 92 -4.03 15.82 19.48
N GLN A 93 -3.90 14.97 18.46
CA GLN A 93 -3.73 15.36 17.06
C GLN A 93 -4.98 16.07 16.49
N LYS A 94 -4.77 17.16 15.75
CA LYS A 94 -5.83 18.03 15.18
C LYS A 94 -6.07 17.87 13.67
N ARG A 95 -5.09 17.33 12.94
CA ARG A 95 -5.07 17.21 11.48
C ARG A 95 -4.56 15.82 11.12
N SER A 96 -4.68 15.39 9.87
CA SER A 96 -4.16 14.09 9.41
C SER A 96 -2.64 13.94 9.43
N TYR A 97 -1.91 15.05 9.54
CA TYR A 97 -0.47 15.12 9.65
C TYR A 97 -0.06 15.82 10.95
N PHE A 98 1.16 15.58 11.42
CA PHE A 98 1.64 16.14 12.68
C PHE A 98 3.17 16.27 12.72
N ALA A 99 3.65 17.08 13.66
CA ALA A 99 5.06 17.16 14.03
C ALA A 99 5.22 17.11 15.55
N LEU A 100 6.12 16.25 16.04
CA LEU A 100 6.44 16.11 17.46
C LEU A 100 7.90 16.49 17.70
N LYS A 101 8.13 17.36 18.69
CA LYS A 101 9.47 17.56 19.25
C LYS A 101 9.67 16.55 20.36
N LEU A 102 10.66 15.69 20.19
CA LEU A 102 11.13 14.74 21.18
C LEU A 102 12.35 15.31 21.94
N PRO A 103 12.74 14.70 23.08
CA PRO A 103 13.97 15.05 23.77
C PRO A 103 15.22 14.90 22.87
N ASN A 104 16.31 15.55 23.26
CA ASN A 104 17.63 15.42 22.63
C ASN A 104 17.68 15.79 21.13
N GLY A 105 16.94 16.83 20.73
CA GLY A 105 16.98 17.34 19.36
C GLY A 105 16.31 16.43 18.32
N TRP A 106 15.45 15.51 18.75
CA TRP A 106 14.72 14.64 17.83
C TRP A 106 13.35 15.18 17.48
N TRP A 107 12.92 14.93 16.25
CA TRP A 107 11.59 15.24 15.76
C TRP A 107 10.97 14.04 15.05
N VAL A 108 9.64 13.96 15.10
CA VAL A 108 8.85 13.01 14.30
C VAL A 108 7.89 13.80 13.45
N PHE A 109 7.95 13.62 12.13
CA PHE A 109 7.00 14.18 11.18
C PHE A 109 6.14 13.04 10.63
N GLY A 110 4.84 13.11 10.86
CA GLY A 110 3.85 12.24 10.22
C GLY A 110 3.18 12.98 9.08
N LEU A 111 3.32 12.49 7.86
CA LEU A 111 2.82 13.13 6.64
C LEU A 111 1.60 12.36 6.11
N ASP A 112 0.62 13.09 5.60
CA ASP A 112 -0.54 12.53 4.92
C ASP A 112 -0.39 12.67 3.41
N GLN A 113 -0.29 11.54 2.71
CA GLN A 113 -0.04 11.48 1.26
C GLN A 113 -1.32 11.37 0.42
N ALA A 114 -2.48 11.31 1.08
CA ALA A 114 -3.75 11.06 0.43
C ALA A 114 -3.72 9.85 -0.51
N LEU A 115 -4.42 9.94 -1.64
CA LEU A 115 -4.40 8.95 -2.73
C LEU A 115 -3.45 9.34 -3.88
N HIS A 116 -2.66 10.42 -3.70
CA HIS A 116 -1.81 10.98 -4.76
C HIS A 116 -0.32 10.64 -4.59
N GLY A 117 0.06 9.95 -3.52
CA GLY A 117 1.44 9.57 -3.24
C GLY A 117 2.36 10.76 -2.89
N ASP A 118 1.80 11.92 -2.53
CA ASP A 118 2.56 13.12 -2.18
C ASP A 118 1.79 14.03 -1.21
N ILE A 119 2.49 14.97 -0.58
CA ILE A 119 1.87 15.99 0.29
C ILE A 119 1.41 17.19 -0.54
N ASP A 120 0.30 17.80 -0.13
CA ASP A 120 -0.18 19.05 -0.72
C ASP A 120 0.70 20.27 -0.33
N VAL A 121 0.44 21.41 -0.97
CA VAL A 121 1.20 22.64 -0.76
C VAL A 121 1.06 23.22 0.66
N TYR A 122 -0.06 23.00 1.35
CA TYR A 122 -0.29 23.50 2.71
C TYR A 122 0.49 22.67 3.72
N GLN A 123 0.50 21.34 3.57
CA GLN A 123 1.35 20.44 4.34
C GLN A 123 2.83 20.76 4.09
N PHE A 124 3.22 20.91 2.82
CA PHE A 124 4.58 21.28 2.46
C PHE A 124 5.00 22.58 3.15
N LYS A 125 4.20 23.64 3.03
CA LYS A 125 4.47 24.94 3.68
C LYS A 125 4.63 24.79 5.19
N PHE A 126 3.75 24.04 5.85
CA PHE A 126 3.83 23.79 7.29
C PHE A 126 5.16 23.15 7.71
N PHE A 127 5.58 22.07 7.04
CA PHE A 127 6.83 21.38 7.38
C PHE A 127 8.07 22.20 6.98
N ALA A 128 8.02 22.91 5.85
CA ALA A 128 9.07 23.81 5.40
C ALA A 128 9.34 24.93 6.42
N GLU A 129 8.28 25.63 6.86
CA GLU A 129 8.37 26.67 7.89
C GLU A 129 8.87 26.08 9.22
N LEU A 130 8.40 24.90 9.60
CA LEU A 130 8.88 24.22 10.80
C LEU A 130 10.39 23.92 10.74
N CYS A 131 10.87 23.44 9.60
CA CYS A 131 12.28 23.14 9.36
C CYS A 131 13.19 24.37 9.40
N GLN A 132 12.66 25.53 9.01
CA GLN A 132 13.38 26.82 9.00
C GLN A 132 13.34 27.53 10.35
N GLN A 133 12.22 27.43 11.08
CA GLN A 133 11.99 28.24 12.27
C GLN A 133 12.26 27.51 13.59
N LYS A 134 12.09 26.17 13.62
CA LYS A 134 12.09 25.41 14.89
C LYS A 134 13.01 24.21 14.93
N VAL A 135 13.20 23.50 13.83
CA VAL A 135 14.13 22.37 13.77
C VAL A 135 15.55 22.93 13.69
N GLY A 136 16.38 22.64 14.70
CA GLY A 136 17.76 23.10 14.75
C GLY A 136 18.63 22.48 13.65
N GLU A 137 19.78 23.08 13.36
CA GLU A 137 20.71 22.58 12.35
C GLU A 137 21.28 21.18 12.68
N HIS A 138 21.39 20.87 13.98
CA HIS A 138 21.88 19.58 14.48
C HIS A 138 20.75 18.64 14.92
N ASP A 139 19.49 19.05 14.81
CA ASP A 139 18.35 18.20 15.14
C ASP A 139 18.21 17.07 14.11
N SER A 140 17.62 15.97 14.56
CA SER A 140 17.35 14.79 13.75
C SER A 140 15.86 14.57 13.56
N VAL A 141 15.46 14.14 12.37
CA VAL A 141 14.07 13.96 11.99
C VAL A 141 13.81 12.50 11.61
N ILE A 142 12.73 11.94 12.17
CA ILE A 142 12.09 10.72 11.71
C ILE A 142 10.89 11.14 10.86
N LEU A 143 10.88 10.74 9.59
CA LEU A 143 9.78 11.02 8.67
C LEU A 143 8.94 9.76 8.49
N ILE A 144 7.64 9.87 8.73
CA ILE A 144 6.68 8.78 8.64
C ILE A 144 5.70 9.10 7.52
N THR A 145 5.59 8.19 6.56
CA THR A 145 4.61 8.21 5.47
C THR A 145 3.81 6.92 5.48
N HIS A 146 2.63 6.87 4.85
CA HIS A 146 1.90 5.60 4.74
C HIS A 146 2.60 4.69 3.75
N GLU A 147 2.90 5.19 2.55
CA GLU A 147 3.48 4.38 1.47
C GLU A 147 5.02 4.49 1.42
N PRO A 148 5.72 3.38 1.14
CA PRO A 148 7.15 3.38 0.92
C PRO A 148 7.46 3.76 -0.54
N ASN A 149 7.15 4.98 -0.96
CA ASN A 149 7.29 5.37 -2.38
C ASN A 149 8.71 5.17 -2.91
N TRP A 150 9.76 5.28 -2.09
CA TRP A 150 11.12 4.98 -2.54
C TRP A 150 11.29 3.55 -3.10
N LEU A 151 10.53 2.60 -2.56
CA LEU A 151 10.58 1.19 -2.93
C LEU A 151 9.58 0.89 -4.06
N LEU A 152 8.37 1.46 -3.97
CA LEU A 152 7.33 1.31 -4.99
C LEU A 152 7.74 1.98 -6.31
N ASP A 153 8.24 3.21 -6.27
CA ASP A 153 8.73 3.94 -7.43
C ASP A 153 9.87 3.18 -8.12
N TRP A 154 10.78 2.57 -7.33
CA TRP A 154 11.85 1.74 -7.89
C TRP A 154 11.31 0.49 -8.60
N TYR A 155 10.30 -0.16 -8.02
CA TYR A 155 9.72 -1.38 -8.56
C TYR A 155 8.90 -1.13 -9.83
N TRP A 156 8.09 -0.06 -9.84
CA TRP A 156 7.23 0.31 -10.97
C TRP A 156 7.92 1.19 -12.02
N GLY A 157 9.09 1.73 -11.72
CA GLY A 157 9.78 2.68 -12.60
C GLY A 157 9.19 4.10 -12.56
N ASP A 158 8.42 4.42 -11.52
CA ASP A 158 7.72 5.69 -11.34
C ASP A 158 8.55 6.73 -10.56
N LYS A 159 8.01 7.94 -10.44
CA LYS A 159 8.56 9.03 -9.62
C LYS A 159 7.45 9.83 -8.95
N THR A 160 7.07 9.42 -7.75
CA THR A 160 6.05 10.06 -6.90
C THR A 160 6.72 10.86 -5.76
N GLY A 161 5.94 11.44 -4.86
CA GLY A 161 6.48 12.12 -3.66
C GLY A 161 7.47 13.25 -3.96
N LYS A 162 7.21 14.07 -4.99
CA LYS A 162 8.10 15.17 -5.41
C LYS A 162 8.24 16.22 -4.32
N ASN A 163 7.14 16.61 -3.68
CA ASN A 163 7.14 17.60 -2.60
C ASN A 163 7.82 17.02 -1.36
N VAL A 164 7.56 15.76 -1.00
CA VAL A 164 8.28 15.07 0.09
C VAL A 164 9.79 15.00 -0.20
N THR A 165 10.18 14.65 -1.42
CA THR A 165 11.59 14.58 -1.83
C THR A 165 12.25 15.96 -1.75
N TYR A 166 11.56 17.00 -2.21
CA TYR A 166 12.04 18.37 -2.13
C TYR A 166 12.16 18.86 -0.68
N LEU A 167 11.20 18.53 0.19
CA LEU A 167 11.27 18.80 1.63
C LEU A 167 12.51 18.14 2.26
N ILE A 168 12.76 16.86 1.94
CA ILE A 168 13.91 16.11 2.47
C ILE A 168 15.23 16.73 2.00
N ARG A 169 15.35 17.05 0.71
CA ARG A 169 16.59 17.56 0.11
C ARG A 169 16.87 19.00 0.53
N GLU A 170 15.90 19.88 0.35
CA GLU A 170 16.12 21.33 0.46
C GLU A 170 15.87 21.89 1.85
N TYR A 171 14.98 21.28 2.64
CA TYR A 171 14.63 21.80 3.96
C TYR A 171 15.28 20.97 5.07
N LEU A 172 15.23 19.64 4.99
CA LEU A 172 15.87 18.79 6.00
C LEU A 172 17.38 18.71 5.83
N LYS A 173 17.93 18.79 4.61
CA LYS A 173 19.37 18.88 4.33
C LYS A 173 20.22 17.87 5.12
N GLY A 174 19.81 16.60 5.12
CA GLY A 174 20.53 15.51 5.82
C GLY A 174 20.16 15.29 7.30
N ARG A 175 19.18 16.06 7.81
CA ARG A 175 18.60 15.86 9.15
C ARG A 175 17.62 14.68 9.21
N CYS A 176 17.13 14.17 8.08
CA CYS A 176 16.29 12.97 8.07
C CYS A 176 17.14 11.71 8.37
N LYS A 177 17.03 11.16 9.57
CA LYS A 177 17.80 9.96 9.96
C LYS A 177 17.05 8.67 9.69
N LEU A 178 15.72 8.71 9.68
CA LEU A 178 14.89 7.56 9.39
C LEU A 178 13.67 8.01 8.59
N ARG A 179 13.47 7.42 7.41
CA ARG A 179 12.19 7.46 6.72
C ARG A 179 11.50 6.11 6.88
N MET A 180 10.29 6.13 7.40
CA MET A 180 9.52 4.94 7.75
C MET A 180 8.18 4.95 7.03
N ALA A 181 7.74 3.79 6.58
CA ALA A 181 6.43 3.62 5.97
C ALA A 181 5.79 2.28 6.29
N GLY A 182 4.50 2.20 6.05
CA GLY A 182 3.68 0.99 6.11
C GLY A 182 3.33 0.51 4.70
N ASP A 183 2.04 0.35 4.45
CA ASP A 183 1.38 -0.12 3.21
C ASP A 183 1.82 -1.51 2.71
N LEU A 184 3.11 -1.70 2.47
CA LEU A 184 3.68 -3.00 2.21
C LEU A 184 3.68 -3.85 3.48
N HIS A 185 2.86 -4.91 3.48
CA HIS A 185 2.64 -5.82 4.59
C HIS A 185 3.80 -6.80 4.82
N HIS A 186 4.99 -6.25 5.03
CA HIS A 186 6.21 -6.95 5.41
C HIS A 186 7.11 -6.00 6.22
N TYR A 187 8.24 -6.52 6.68
CA TYR A 187 9.29 -5.71 7.28
C TYR A 187 10.50 -5.68 6.37
N MET A 188 11.07 -4.50 6.14
CA MET A 188 12.28 -4.34 5.35
C MET A 188 13.06 -3.10 5.79
N ARG A 189 14.33 -3.26 6.14
CA ARG A 189 15.21 -2.18 6.58
C ARG A 189 16.41 -2.06 5.65
N HIS A 190 16.58 -0.87 5.08
CA HIS A 190 17.77 -0.52 4.32
C HIS A 190 18.57 0.57 5.04
N SER A 191 19.89 0.54 4.89
CA SER A 191 20.78 1.58 5.42
C SER A 191 21.73 2.04 4.33
N CYS A 192 21.98 3.35 4.29
CA CYS A 192 22.97 3.93 3.40
C CYS A 192 24.36 3.38 3.75
N THR A 193 25.14 2.95 2.75
CA THR A 193 26.49 2.37 2.94
C THR A 193 27.57 3.15 2.23
N GLU A 194 27.29 3.64 1.02
CA GLU A 194 28.19 4.48 0.24
C GLU A 194 27.46 5.73 -0.23
N SER A 195 28.11 6.87 -0.08
CA SER A 195 27.56 8.18 -0.42
C SER A 195 28.44 8.85 -1.46
N LYS A 196 27.87 9.13 -2.63
CA LYS A 196 28.48 10.05 -3.61
C LYS A 196 27.96 11.48 -3.40
N GLU A 197 26.72 11.57 -2.96
CA GLU A 197 26.00 12.81 -2.64
C GLU A 197 25.85 12.95 -1.11
N PRO A 198 25.41 14.10 -0.57
CA PRO A 198 25.03 14.20 0.83
C PRO A 198 23.99 13.13 1.21
N VAL A 199 24.16 12.49 2.38
CA VAL A 199 23.19 11.50 2.87
C VAL A 199 21.90 12.21 3.27
N HIS A 200 20.92 12.21 2.36
CA HIS A 200 19.62 12.83 2.61
C HIS A 200 18.77 12.05 3.62
N VAL A 201 18.86 10.71 3.60
CA VAL A 201 18.17 9.80 4.53
C VAL A 201 19.14 8.70 4.94
N GLN A 202 19.35 8.46 6.24
CA GLN A 202 20.30 7.43 6.69
C GLN A 202 19.70 6.02 6.61
N HIS A 203 18.45 5.86 7.03
CA HIS A 203 17.74 4.58 7.08
C HIS A 203 16.37 4.66 6.43
N LEU A 204 16.04 3.64 5.64
CA LEU A 204 14.71 3.44 5.03
C LEU A 204 14.08 2.21 5.67
N LEU A 205 12.85 2.33 6.14
CA LEU A 205 12.18 1.26 6.88
C LEU A 205 10.73 1.08 6.43
N VAL A 206 10.44 -0.11 5.92
CA VAL A 206 9.08 -0.59 5.71
C VAL A 206 8.69 -1.43 6.92
N ASN A 207 7.55 -1.13 7.54
CA ASN A 207 7.01 -1.87 8.67
C ASN A 207 5.47 -1.94 8.62
N GLY A 208 4.93 -2.57 7.58
CA GLY A 208 3.49 -2.81 7.42
C GLY A 208 2.97 -4.06 8.11
N CYS A 209 3.70 -4.63 9.07
CA CYS A 209 3.37 -5.89 9.77
C CYS A 209 2.21 -5.78 10.77
N GLY A 210 1.21 -4.94 10.52
CA GLY A 210 0.08 -4.67 11.41
C GLY A 210 -1.00 -5.76 11.47
N GLY A 211 -0.82 -6.86 10.73
CA GLY A 211 -1.69 -8.03 10.78
C GLY A 211 -2.63 -8.20 9.58
N ALA A 212 -2.41 -7.46 8.49
CA ALA A 212 -2.99 -7.74 7.17
C ALA A 212 -2.26 -8.91 6.46
N PHE A 213 -2.72 -9.27 5.26
CA PHE A 213 -2.11 -10.33 4.46
C PHE A 213 -0.70 -9.95 4.00
N LEU A 214 0.20 -10.93 3.87
CA LEU A 214 1.61 -10.68 3.62
C LEU A 214 1.90 -10.24 2.18
N HIS A 215 2.71 -9.20 1.99
CA HIS A 215 3.24 -8.80 0.67
C HIS A 215 4.61 -9.43 0.40
N PRO A 216 4.95 -9.75 -0.87
CA PRO A 216 6.23 -10.36 -1.20
C PRO A 216 7.39 -9.40 -0.92
N THR A 217 8.45 -9.96 -0.34
CA THR A 217 9.75 -9.29 -0.15
C THR A 217 10.75 -9.59 -1.28
N HIS A 218 10.70 -10.79 -1.88
CA HIS A 218 11.69 -11.24 -2.89
C HIS A 218 11.67 -10.39 -4.17
N VAL A 219 10.54 -9.79 -4.51
CA VAL A 219 10.42 -8.87 -5.66
C VAL A 219 11.23 -7.58 -5.50
N PHE A 220 11.65 -7.27 -4.26
CA PHE A 220 12.41 -6.07 -3.92
C PHE A 220 13.90 -6.36 -3.60
N GLU A 221 14.38 -7.59 -3.82
CA GLU A 221 15.77 -8.00 -3.48
C GLU A 221 16.84 -7.13 -4.17
N ASN A 222 16.53 -6.62 -5.36
CA ASN A 222 17.47 -5.83 -6.15
C ASN A 222 17.43 -4.32 -5.87
N PHE A 223 16.63 -3.86 -4.89
CA PHE A 223 16.61 -2.46 -4.49
C PHE A 223 17.95 -2.08 -3.83
N LYS A 224 18.69 -1.17 -4.47
CA LYS A 224 20.06 -0.81 -4.05
C LYS A 224 20.36 0.68 -4.04
N GLU A 225 19.50 1.51 -4.64
CA GLU A 225 19.78 2.94 -4.80
C GLU A 225 18.56 3.78 -4.47
N CYS A 226 18.79 4.88 -3.74
CA CYS A 226 17.77 5.87 -3.46
C CYS A 226 18.44 7.23 -3.23
N TYR A 227 17.81 8.31 -3.67
CA TYR A 227 18.35 9.67 -3.54
C TYR A 227 19.77 9.88 -4.10
N GLY A 228 20.25 9.02 -5.00
CA GLY A 228 21.62 9.08 -5.55
C GLY A 228 22.68 8.36 -4.71
N ASN A 229 22.30 7.71 -3.61
CA ASN A 229 23.21 6.95 -2.75
C ASN A 229 22.86 5.45 -2.75
N LYS A 230 23.84 4.62 -2.38
CA LYS A 230 23.64 3.17 -2.29
C LYS A 230 23.12 2.76 -0.92
N TYR A 231 22.21 1.80 -0.93
CA TYR A 231 21.57 1.23 0.23
C TYR A 231 21.77 -0.28 0.25
N GLU A 232 21.97 -0.82 1.44
CA GLU A 232 22.05 -2.25 1.69
C GLU A 232 20.87 -2.68 2.57
N THR A 233 20.22 -3.80 2.20
CA THR A 233 19.21 -4.44 3.03
C THR A 233 19.87 -5.03 4.27
N LYS A 234 19.54 -4.48 5.44
CA LYS A 234 20.08 -4.93 6.73
C LYS A 234 19.19 -5.95 7.43
N ALA A 235 17.90 -5.99 7.13
CA ALA A 235 16.96 -6.95 7.68
C ALA A 235 15.69 -6.99 6.83
N VAL A 236 15.10 -8.18 6.68
CA VAL A 236 13.87 -8.39 5.91
C VAL A 236 13.06 -9.52 6.55
N TYR A 237 11.74 -9.37 6.60
CA TYR A 237 10.83 -10.42 7.05
C TYR A 237 9.52 -10.35 6.23
N PRO A 238 9.09 -11.46 5.60
CA PRO A 238 9.78 -12.76 5.51
C PRO A 238 11.10 -12.67 4.74
N SER A 239 12.00 -13.64 4.94
CA SER A 239 13.23 -13.76 4.13
C SER A 239 12.87 -13.87 2.63
N TYR A 240 13.77 -13.47 1.73
CA TYR A 240 13.50 -13.57 0.29
C TYR A 240 13.18 -15.00 -0.15
N GLU A 241 13.89 -15.98 0.42
CA GLU A 241 13.64 -17.40 0.17
C GLU A 241 12.24 -17.84 0.64
N ASP A 242 11.87 -17.52 1.89
CA ASP A 242 10.54 -17.87 2.43
C ASP A 242 9.43 -17.20 1.64
N SER A 243 9.63 -15.94 1.29
CA SER A 243 8.74 -15.12 0.48
C SER A 243 8.46 -15.75 -0.88
N SER A 244 9.51 -16.21 -1.57
CA SER A 244 9.40 -16.91 -2.85
C SER A 244 8.69 -18.26 -2.71
N LYS A 245 9.02 -19.05 -1.68
CA LYS A 245 8.34 -20.32 -1.37
C LYS A 245 6.85 -20.13 -1.08
N ILE A 246 6.48 -19.10 -0.31
CA ILE A 246 5.09 -18.77 0.00
C ILE A 246 4.36 -18.38 -1.30
N ALA A 247 4.96 -17.54 -2.13
CA ALA A 247 4.38 -17.10 -3.39
C ALA A 247 4.15 -18.26 -4.37
N LEU A 248 5.10 -19.18 -4.52
CA LEU A 248 4.95 -20.37 -5.37
C LEU A 248 3.78 -21.25 -4.91
N GLY A 249 3.61 -21.38 -3.60
CA GLY A 249 2.48 -22.10 -3.00
C GLY A 249 1.11 -21.47 -3.30
N ASN A 250 1.04 -20.19 -3.67
CA ASN A 250 -0.22 -19.52 -3.98
C ASN A 250 -0.87 -20.07 -5.26
N ILE A 251 -0.11 -20.54 -6.26
CA ILE A 251 -0.68 -21.12 -7.50
C ILE A 251 -1.61 -22.29 -7.16
N LEU A 252 -1.12 -23.24 -6.36
CA LEU A 252 -1.90 -24.42 -5.98
C LEU A 252 -2.98 -24.09 -4.94
N LYS A 253 -2.66 -23.25 -3.95
CA LYS A 253 -3.61 -22.89 -2.89
C LYS A 253 -4.77 -22.05 -3.40
N PHE A 254 -4.52 -21.13 -4.34
CA PHE A 254 -5.54 -20.30 -4.97
C PHE A 254 -6.53 -21.17 -5.73
N ARG A 255 -6.04 -22.07 -6.60
CA ARG A 255 -6.91 -23.00 -7.35
C ARG A 255 -7.71 -23.92 -6.44
N ARG A 256 -7.10 -24.43 -5.36
CA ARG A 256 -7.80 -25.26 -4.38
C ARG A 256 -8.92 -24.50 -3.66
N LYS A 257 -8.70 -23.24 -3.27
CA LYS A 257 -9.69 -22.43 -2.55
C LYS A 257 -10.79 -21.90 -3.48
N ASN A 258 -10.42 -21.58 -4.72
CA ASN A 258 -11.30 -21.01 -5.73
C ASN A 258 -11.64 -22.02 -6.84
N TRP A 259 -11.78 -23.31 -6.52
CA TRP A 259 -12.01 -24.36 -7.52
C TRP A 259 -13.28 -24.12 -8.37
N GLN A 260 -14.27 -23.42 -7.80
CA GLN A 260 -15.48 -23.02 -8.51
C GLN A 260 -15.17 -22.07 -9.68
N PHE A 261 -14.18 -21.19 -9.53
CA PHE A 261 -13.70 -20.33 -10.62
C PHE A 261 -13.13 -21.21 -11.76
N ASP A 262 -12.32 -22.20 -11.43
CA ASP A 262 -11.77 -23.14 -12.42
C ASP A 262 -12.86 -23.93 -13.14
N VAL A 263 -13.88 -24.43 -12.41
CA VAL A 263 -14.96 -25.23 -12.98
C VAL A 263 -15.93 -24.39 -13.80
N ILE A 264 -16.42 -23.27 -13.24
CA ILE A 264 -17.38 -22.39 -13.93
C ILE A 264 -16.68 -21.71 -15.10
N GLY A 265 -15.50 -21.12 -14.87
CA GLY A 265 -14.70 -20.50 -15.91
C GLY A 265 -14.29 -21.50 -16.99
N GLY A 266 -13.88 -22.71 -16.60
CA GLY A 266 -13.55 -23.80 -17.51
C GLY A 266 -14.75 -24.30 -18.32
N PHE A 267 -15.93 -24.42 -17.71
CA PHE A 267 -17.15 -24.80 -18.41
C PHE A 267 -17.63 -23.70 -19.37
N VAL A 268 -17.62 -22.44 -18.96
CA VAL A 268 -17.95 -21.29 -19.83
C VAL A 268 -16.96 -21.24 -21.00
N TYR A 269 -15.66 -21.36 -20.73
CA TYR A 269 -14.63 -21.43 -21.76
C TYR A 269 -14.85 -22.61 -22.70
N PHE A 270 -15.16 -23.80 -22.16
CA PHE A 270 -15.46 -24.99 -22.96
C PHE A 270 -16.69 -24.76 -23.84
N VAL A 271 -17.80 -24.22 -23.33
CA VAL A 271 -19.00 -23.93 -24.13
C VAL A 271 -18.70 -22.92 -25.24
N LEU A 272 -17.93 -21.87 -24.94
CA LEU A 272 -17.51 -20.88 -25.93
C LEU A 272 -16.66 -21.52 -27.04
N VAL A 273 -15.63 -22.27 -26.68
CA VAL A 273 -14.78 -22.98 -27.65
C VAL A 273 -15.56 -24.07 -28.40
N PHE A 274 -16.40 -24.81 -27.69
CA PHE A 274 -17.19 -25.90 -28.25
C PHE A 274 -18.23 -25.41 -29.25
N SER A 275 -18.80 -24.23 -29.03
CA SER A 275 -19.70 -23.59 -30.00
C SER A 275 -19.02 -23.22 -31.32
N MET A 276 -17.69 -23.10 -31.33
CA MET A 276 -16.89 -22.86 -32.54
C MET A 276 -16.47 -24.16 -33.24
N PHE A 277 -16.48 -25.32 -32.57
CA PHE A 277 -16.07 -26.59 -33.19
C PHE A 277 -16.90 -27.02 -34.41
N PRO A 278 -18.22 -26.75 -34.51
CA PRO A 278 -18.99 -27.01 -35.73
C PRO A 278 -18.66 -26.09 -36.90
N GLN A 279 -18.05 -24.92 -36.65
CA GLN A 279 -17.57 -24.01 -37.70
C GLN A 279 -16.18 -24.43 -38.20
N CYS A 280 -15.40 -25.10 -37.35
CA CYS A 280 -14.18 -25.79 -37.77
C CYS A 280 -14.54 -27.14 -38.42
N ASP A 281 -13.92 -27.49 -39.56
CA ASP A 281 -14.08 -28.80 -40.22
C ASP A 281 -13.39 -29.94 -39.43
N SER A 282 -13.78 -30.09 -38.16
CA SER A 282 -13.14 -30.93 -37.14
C SER A 282 -13.24 -32.42 -37.44
N PHE A 283 -14.25 -32.82 -38.21
CA PHE A 283 -14.43 -34.18 -38.70
C PHE A 283 -13.31 -34.62 -39.65
N ARG A 284 -12.81 -33.69 -40.48
CA ARG A 284 -11.70 -33.93 -41.42
C ARG A 284 -10.37 -34.11 -40.70
N ILE A 285 -10.16 -33.37 -39.61
CA ILE A 285 -8.96 -33.47 -38.77
C ILE A 285 -8.89 -34.86 -38.11
N LEU A 286 -10.00 -35.37 -37.57
CA LEU A 286 -10.02 -36.63 -36.83
C LEU A 286 -9.89 -37.89 -37.72
N HIS A 287 -10.10 -37.77 -39.03
CA HIS A 287 -9.98 -38.85 -40.02
C HIS A 287 -8.61 -38.89 -40.72
N GLU A 288 -7.66 -38.03 -40.35
CA GLU A 288 -6.30 -38.08 -40.88
C GLU A 288 -5.51 -39.26 -40.28
N ASP A 289 -5.02 -40.13 -41.16
CA ASP A 289 -4.35 -41.38 -40.76
C ASP A 289 -3.01 -41.13 -40.05
N SER A 290 -2.37 -39.98 -40.29
CA SER A 290 -1.05 -39.62 -39.72
C SER A 290 -1.14 -38.53 -38.65
N TRP A 291 -0.21 -38.54 -37.69
CA TRP A 291 -0.10 -37.49 -36.67
C TRP A 291 0.25 -36.12 -37.28
N ASP A 292 1.17 -36.08 -38.24
CA ASP A 292 1.55 -34.83 -38.91
C ASP A 292 0.38 -34.23 -39.73
N GLY A 293 -0.41 -35.10 -40.37
CA GLY A 293 -1.63 -34.74 -41.07
C GLY A 293 -2.69 -34.14 -40.15
N ARG A 294 -2.92 -34.76 -38.98
CA ARG A 294 -3.81 -34.21 -37.93
C ARG A 294 -3.37 -32.83 -37.45
N VAL A 295 -2.08 -32.64 -37.19
CA VAL A 295 -1.53 -31.36 -36.72
C VAL A 295 -1.67 -30.28 -37.79
N ASN A 296 -1.33 -30.57 -39.05
CA ASN A 296 -1.48 -29.61 -40.15
C ASN A 296 -2.95 -29.25 -40.41
N SER A 297 -3.84 -30.23 -40.41
CA SER A 297 -5.27 -29.99 -40.59
C SER A 297 -5.88 -29.21 -39.41
N PHE A 298 -5.39 -29.41 -38.18
CA PHE A 298 -5.76 -28.59 -37.02
C PHE A 298 -5.36 -27.13 -37.18
N PHE A 299 -4.10 -26.84 -37.55
CA PHE A 299 -3.65 -25.47 -37.77
C PHE A 299 -4.41 -24.78 -38.92
N ASN A 300 -4.63 -25.49 -40.02
CA ASN A 300 -5.41 -24.96 -41.15
C ASN A 300 -6.86 -24.64 -40.77
N ALA A 301 -7.54 -25.53 -40.05
CA ALA A 301 -8.91 -25.26 -39.60
C ALA A 301 -8.98 -24.11 -38.60
N THR A 302 -8.01 -24.03 -37.67
CA THR A 302 -7.89 -22.93 -36.71
C THR A 302 -7.70 -21.59 -37.42
N TRP A 303 -6.82 -21.55 -38.43
CA TRP A 303 -6.54 -20.35 -39.21
C TRP A 303 -7.75 -19.90 -40.05
N ASN A 304 -8.46 -20.86 -40.67
CA ASN A 304 -9.69 -20.58 -41.40
C ASN A 304 -10.80 -20.02 -40.49
N ALA A 305 -10.98 -20.59 -39.30
CA ALA A 305 -11.94 -20.09 -38.32
C ALA A 305 -11.57 -18.69 -37.82
N ILE A 306 -10.29 -18.39 -37.64
CA ILE A 306 -9.82 -17.03 -37.31
C ILE A 306 -10.19 -16.06 -38.43
N PHE A 307 -9.93 -16.41 -39.69
CA PHE A 307 -10.31 -15.56 -40.83
C PHE A 307 -11.82 -15.38 -40.94
N GLU A 308 -12.62 -16.43 -40.76
CA GLU A 308 -14.08 -16.33 -40.79
C GLU A 308 -14.62 -15.41 -39.68
N ILE A 309 -14.03 -15.48 -38.48
CA ILE A 309 -14.33 -14.56 -37.38
C ILE A 309 -13.98 -13.11 -37.77
N LEU A 310 -12.81 -12.88 -38.38
CA LEU A 310 -12.36 -11.55 -38.79
C LEU A 310 -13.15 -10.96 -39.97
N GLU A 311 -13.56 -11.78 -40.93
CA GLU A 311 -14.13 -11.34 -42.21
C GLU A 311 -15.66 -11.35 -42.24
N HIS A 312 -16.30 -12.28 -41.52
CA HIS A 312 -17.74 -12.54 -41.67
C HIS A 312 -18.54 -12.41 -40.36
N SER A 313 -17.93 -12.63 -39.20
CA SER A 313 -18.65 -12.65 -37.91
C SER A 313 -18.45 -11.36 -37.10
N TYR A 314 -19.21 -10.31 -37.39
CA TYR A 314 -19.10 -9.01 -36.70
C TYR A 314 -19.29 -9.08 -35.17
N VAL A 315 -20.16 -9.97 -34.67
CA VAL A 315 -20.41 -10.16 -33.22
C VAL A 315 -19.25 -10.91 -32.54
N SER A 316 -18.70 -11.93 -33.20
CA SER A 316 -17.56 -12.70 -32.67
C SER A 316 -16.26 -11.89 -32.76
N LEU A 317 -16.07 -11.12 -33.83
CA LEU A 317 -14.96 -10.16 -33.96
C LEU A 317 -15.01 -9.11 -32.86
N ALA A 318 -16.17 -8.47 -32.65
CA ALA A 318 -16.35 -7.51 -31.58
C ALA A 318 -16.11 -8.16 -30.20
N GLY A 319 -16.58 -9.39 -29.99
CA GLY A 319 -16.34 -10.16 -28.77
C GLY A 319 -14.87 -10.47 -28.52
N VAL A 320 -14.14 -10.94 -29.53
CA VAL A 320 -12.70 -11.24 -29.47
C VAL A 320 -11.89 -9.96 -29.26
N LEU A 321 -12.18 -8.89 -29.99
CA LEU A 321 -11.52 -7.60 -29.81
C LEU A 321 -11.78 -7.03 -28.41
N THR A 322 -13.01 -7.17 -27.90
CA THR A 322 -13.37 -6.78 -26.53
C THR A 322 -12.62 -7.62 -25.51
N LEU A 323 -12.55 -8.95 -25.68
CA LEU A 323 -11.81 -9.85 -24.79
C LEU A 323 -10.30 -9.57 -24.81
N LEU A 324 -9.71 -9.31 -25.97
CA LEU A 324 -8.29 -8.96 -26.11
C LEU A 324 -8.00 -7.59 -25.51
N THR A 325 -8.88 -6.62 -25.74
CA THR A 325 -8.83 -5.28 -25.16
C THR A 325 -8.94 -5.38 -23.64
N VAL A 326 -9.97 -6.05 -23.13
CA VAL A 326 -10.16 -6.29 -21.70
C VAL A 326 -8.94 -7.01 -21.14
N SER A 327 -8.43 -8.07 -21.77
CA SER A 327 -7.26 -8.80 -21.28
C SER A 327 -5.99 -7.94 -21.28
N PHE A 328 -5.77 -7.11 -22.31
CA PHE A 328 -4.64 -6.19 -22.38
C PHE A 328 -4.73 -5.09 -21.31
N PHE A 329 -5.94 -4.61 -21.00
CA PHE A 329 -6.19 -3.60 -19.98
C PHE A 329 -6.42 -4.16 -18.56
N PHE A 330 -6.65 -5.48 -18.40
CA PHE A 330 -6.81 -6.18 -17.11
C PHE A 330 -5.56 -6.95 -16.67
N VAL A 331 -4.56 -7.15 -17.55
CA VAL A 331 -3.22 -7.50 -17.07
C VAL A 331 -2.72 -6.27 -16.30
N PRO A 332 -2.41 -6.40 -15.00
CA PRO A 332 -1.87 -5.29 -14.25
C PRO A 332 -0.53 -4.90 -14.90
N THR A 333 -0.50 -3.73 -15.54
CA THR A 333 0.74 -3.03 -15.90
C THR A 333 1.45 -2.56 -14.65
#